data_AF-A0A6G7XWH3-F1
#
_entry.id   AF-A0A6G7XWH3-F1
#
_cell.length_a   1.000
_cell.length_b   1.000
_cell.length_c   1.000
_cell.angle_alpha   90.00
_cell.angle_beta   90.00
_cell.angle_gamma   90.00
#
_symmetry.space_group_name_H-M   'P 1'
#
loop_
_entity.id
_entity.type
_entity.pdbx_description
1 polymer ?
#
loop_
_entity_poly.entity_id
_entity_poly.type
_entity_poly.pdbx_seq_one_letter_code
_entity_poly.pdbx_strand_id
1 'polypeptide(L)'
;MQIKKTEYKDLVNVQKLWNHPEVMKYVGFPDGLGITFEALESWIKNIEGSKISSHFSIYDDTLGYCGETFYRLDYENDFATLDIKVLPHAMGKGIAAYALSYVIDTVLNKTGVSRCCVDPSLENKDALRLYAKLGFIAKPVPTYYRDADTYFEVTWKTFKPSPHYLKDSITLEQPKASDMERLWELSAKESYYPWTELDAPYFNEFEMLTFEDYLERDGKFLLNSKTALVIRYNDAIVGCANYYWENKDTRWLEFGMDIFDDAYWSKGIARTVAIEMTQRIFDNENVDRVGFTTWSGNFGMMRVGDILGFKREKVVRRARYHKGVYYDSVGYGITREEWNCDHHFAYQTQQIFDAEKKSEVCAHILELLPEWFGIPESTEAYVEEVKAMVVYAVYDQAKVIGFTALNYHAGGALEIHVQGIDPLYHRHGIGRKLMRLAEIHAAQNRIEVLMVKTLAASHPDPHYAKTRLFYEAVGFHGIEVLPQLWGEANPCLIMVKKIN
;
A
#
# COMPACT_ATOMS: atom_id res chain seq x y z
N MET A 1 10.70 11.30 2.37
CA MET A 1 9.57 12.26 2.55
C MET A 1 9.77 13.01 3.85
N GLN A 2 9.68 14.33 3.83
CA GLN A 2 9.91 15.18 5.00
C GLN A 2 8.72 16.11 5.21
N ILE A 3 8.20 16.13 6.43
CA ILE A 3 7.17 17.07 6.87
C ILE A 3 7.78 17.85 8.02
N LYS A 4 7.88 19.17 7.84
CA LYS A 4 8.43 20.07 8.86
C LYS A 4 7.50 21.24 9.08
N LYS A 5 7.55 21.84 10.26
CA LYS A 5 6.86 23.12 10.49
C LYS A 5 7.33 24.11 9.45
N THR A 6 6.39 24.87 8.90
CA THR A 6 6.70 25.89 7.90
C THR A 6 7.45 27.02 8.57
N GLU A 7 8.57 27.39 7.98
CA GLU A 7 9.43 28.48 8.43
C GLU A 7 9.45 29.61 7.40
N TYR A 8 10.03 30.75 7.76
CA TYR A 8 10.19 31.91 6.88
C TYR A 8 10.79 31.54 5.50
N LYS A 9 11.75 30.61 5.46
CA LYS A 9 12.40 30.18 4.20
C LYS A 9 11.46 29.43 3.25
N ASP A 10 10.36 28.88 3.77
CA ASP A 10 9.37 28.15 2.99
C ASP A 10 8.35 29.09 2.33
N LEU A 11 8.27 30.37 2.73
CA LEU A 11 7.22 31.30 2.29
C LEU A 11 7.19 31.53 0.78
N VAL A 12 8.34 31.52 0.10
CA VAL A 12 8.38 31.63 -1.36
C VAL A 12 7.65 30.45 -2.01
N ASN A 13 7.76 29.26 -1.43
CA ASN A 13 7.09 28.06 -1.94
C ASN A 13 5.60 28.07 -1.58
N VAL A 14 5.24 28.49 -0.36
CA VAL A 14 3.84 28.67 0.06
C VAL A 14 3.15 29.71 -0.81
N GLN A 15 3.82 30.82 -1.13
CA GLN A 15 3.30 31.84 -2.04
C GLN A 15 2.98 31.26 -3.42
N LYS A 16 3.91 30.49 -3.99
CA LYS A 16 3.69 29.81 -5.27
C LYS A 16 2.51 28.85 -5.21
N LEU A 17 2.41 28.07 -4.13
CA LEU A 17 1.31 27.13 -3.91
C LEU A 17 -0.04 27.86 -3.83
N TRP A 18 -0.13 28.91 -3.02
CA TRP A 18 -1.38 29.66 -2.80
C TRP A 18 -1.76 30.56 -3.96
N ASN A 19 -0.82 30.89 -4.85
CA ASN A 19 -1.11 31.61 -6.08
C ASN A 19 -1.29 30.69 -7.29
N HIS A 20 -1.27 29.36 -7.11
CA HIS A 20 -1.43 28.42 -8.21
C HIS A 20 -2.93 28.14 -8.50
N PRO A 21 -3.44 28.48 -9.70
CA PRO A 21 -4.85 28.29 -10.08
C PRO A 21 -5.37 26.88 -9.84
N GLU A 22 -4.64 25.86 -10.32
CA GLU A 22 -5.09 24.46 -10.20
C GLU A 22 -5.17 23.95 -8.76
N VAL A 23 -4.37 24.52 -7.86
CA VAL A 23 -4.34 24.15 -6.44
C VAL A 23 -5.51 24.81 -5.71
N MET A 24 -5.79 26.07 -6.04
CA MET A 24 -6.69 26.91 -5.28
C MET A 24 -8.13 26.97 -5.81
N LYS A 25 -8.39 26.50 -7.04
CA LYS A 25 -9.73 26.50 -7.64
C LYS A 25 -10.80 25.83 -6.78
N TYR A 26 -10.47 24.73 -6.11
CA TYR A 26 -11.43 23.97 -5.29
C TYR A 26 -11.69 24.56 -3.90
N VAL A 27 -10.96 25.61 -3.53
CA VAL A 27 -11.16 26.37 -2.28
C VAL A 27 -11.63 27.79 -2.56
N GLY A 28 -12.17 28.06 -3.76
CA GLY A 28 -12.85 29.30 -4.11
C GLY A 28 -11.98 30.37 -4.80
N PHE A 29 -10.72 30.07 -5.13
CA PHE A 29 -9.80 31.01 -5.77
C PHE A 29 -9.29 30.44 -7.11
N PRO A 30 -10.11 30.46 -8.18
CA PRO A 30 -9.77 29.85 -9.47
C PRO A 30 -8.54 30.44 -10.15
N ASP A 31 -8.22 31.71 -9.88
CA ASP A 31 -7.04 32.40 -10.42
C ASP A 31 -5.84 32.38 -9.44
N GLY A 32 -5.94 31.64 -8.34
CA GLY A 32 -5.03 31.73 -7.21
C GLY A 32 -5.44 32.82 -6.21
N LEU A 33 -4.83 32.80 -5.01
CA LEU A 33 -5.18 33.72 -3.91
C LEU A 33 -4.69 35.15 -4.15
N GLY A 34 -3.69 35.35 -5.00
CA GLY A 34 -3.03 36.65 -5.20
C GLY A 34 -2.28 37.14 -3.95
N ILE A 35 -1.86 36.24 -3.06
CA ILE A 35 -1.21 36.59 -1.80
C ILE A 35 0.18 37.19 -2.05
N THR A 36 0.45 38.33 -1.41
CA THR A 36 1.77 38.98 -1.45
C THR A 36 2.72 38.34 -0.44
N PHE A 37 4.02 38.51 -0.65
CA PHE A 37 5.02 37.98 0.27
C PHE A 37 4.91 38.64 1.64
N GLU A 38 4.70 39.96 1.69
CA GLU A 38 4.49 40.75 2.91
C GLU A 38 3.28 40.26 3.73
N ALA A 39 2.19 39.86 3.05
CA ALA A 39 1.02 39.27 3.71
C ALA A 39 1.36 37.90 4.33
N LEU A 40 2.16 37.07 3.63
CA LEU A 40 2.64 35.79 4.16
C LEU A 40 3.59 35.95 5.35
N GLU A 41 4.44 36.97 5.35
CA GLU A 41 5.31 37.28 6.50
C GLU A 41 4.51 37.63 7.75
N SER A 42 3.39 38.32 7.58
CA SER A 42 2.47 38.62 8.68
C SER A 42 1.71 37.38 9.13
N TRP A 43 1.26 36.55 8.17
CA TRP A 43 0.55 35.31 8.45
C TRP A 43 1.42 34.29 9.22
N ILE A 44 2.68 34.08 8.83
CA ILE A 44 3.52 33.06 9.48
C ILE A 44 3.80 33.40 10.94
N LYS A 45 3.97 34.69 11.27
CA LYS A 45 4.14 35.15 12.67
C LYS A 45 2.92 34.78 13.53
N ASN A 46 1.73 34.88 12.97
CA ASN A 46 0.49 34.47 13.65
C ASN A 46 0.42 32.94 13.83
N ILE A 47 0.88 32.18 12.84
CA ILE A 47 0.94 30.71 12.94
C ILE A 47 1.97 30.27 13.98
N GLU A 48 3.17 30.84 13.98
CA GLU A 48 4.23 30.53 14.95
C GLU A 48 3.82 30.86 16.39
N GLY A 49 3.04 31.94 16.58
CA GLY A 49 2.47 32.31 17.87
C GLY A 49 1.24 31.49 18.30
N SER A 50 0.68 30.66 17.42
CA SER A 50 -0.56 29.92 17.69
C SER A 50 -0.32 28.68 18.55
N LYS A 51 -1.13 28.54 19.61
CA LYS A 51 -1.19 27.30 20.41
C LYS A 51 -2.17 26.26 19.86
N ILE A 52 -3.02 26.68 18.92
CA ILE A 52 -4.12 25.87 18.40
C ILE A 52 -3.98 25.59 16.92
N SER A 53 -3.00 26.14 16.22
CA SER A 53 -2.80 25.92 14.80
C SER A 53 -1.35 25.55 14.52
N SER A 54 -1.12 24.72 13.51
CA SER A 54 0.21 24.44 13.01
C SER A 54 0.16 24.19 11.51
N HIS A 55 1.15 24.75 10.83
CA HIS A 55 1.30 24.65 9.39
C HIS A 55 2.61 23.92 9.05
N PHE A 56 2.55 23.01 8.10
CA PHE A 56 3.68 22.17 7.73
C PHE A 56 3.93 22.24 6.23
N SER A 57 5.21 22.31 5.88
CA SER A 57 5.66 22.22 4.50
C SER A 57 6.10 20.79 4.20
N ILE A 58 5.70 20.28 3.03
CA ILE A 58 5.91 18.91 2.59
C ILE A 58 7.01 18.90 1.54
N TYR A 59 8.02 18.07 1.76
CA TYR A 59 9.16 17.91 0.88
C TYR A 59 9.37 16.45 0.51
N ASP A 60 9.60 16.20 -0.77
CA ASP A 60 10.08 14.93 -1.28
C ASP A 60 11.55 15.06 -1.65
N ASP A 61 12.34 14.02 -1.40
CA ASP A 61 13.79 14.06 -1.58
C ASP A 61 14.18 14.19 -3.07
N THR A 62 13.30 13.79 -3.99
CA THR A 62 13.51 13.92 -5.44
C THR A 62 12.78 15.15 -6.03
N LEU A 63 11.55 15.43 -5.58
CA LEU A 63 10.72 16.49 -6.17
C LEU A 63 10.89 17.86 -5.49
N GLY A 64 11.61 17.93 -4.37
CA GLY A 64 11.71 19.14 -3.57
C GLY A 64 10.39 19.49 -2.89
N TYR A 65 10.03 20.78 -2.87
CA TYR A 65 8.78 21.23 -2.25
C TYR A 65 7.57 20.69 -3.02
N CYS A 66 6.68 20.01 -2.30
CA CYS A 66 5.51 19.34 -2.85
C CYS A 66 4.20 20.01 -2.47
N GLY A 67 4.16 20.73 -1.35
CA GLY A 67 2.95 21.38 -0.87
C GLY A 67 2.95 21.62 0.63
N GLU A 68 1.76 21.67 1.20
CA GLU A 68 1.55 21.94 2.62
C GLU A 68 0.47 21.05 3.23
N THR A 69 0.49 20.95 4.55
CA THR A 69 -0.65 20.49 5.34
C THR A 69 -0.78 21.30 6.62
N PHE A 70 -1.97 21.32 7.20
CA PHE A 70 -2.30 22.19 8.32
C PHE A 70 -3.31 21.51 9.24
N TYR A 71 -3.28 21.90 10.52
CA TYR A 71 -4.41 21.68 11.42
C TYR A 71 -4.72 22.90 12.27
N ARG A 72 -5.98 23.04 12.67
CA ARG A 72 -6.47 23.95 13.71
C ARG A 72 -7.36 23.21 14.70
N LEU A 73 -7.01 23.29 15.98
CA LEU A 73 -7.72 22.70 17.10
C LEU A 73 -8.90 23.56 17.54
N ASP A 74 -9.99 22.88 17.89
CA ASP A 74 -11.14 23.39 18.61
C ASP A 74 -11.37 22.46 19.81
N TYR A 75 -10.93 22.90 20.98
CA TYR A 75 -11.07 22.13 22.22
C TYR A 75 -12.48 22.17 22.78
N GLU A 76 -13.26 23.22 22.47
CA GLU A 76 -14.62 23.36 22.98
C GLU A 76 -15.55 22.31 22.33
N ASN A 77 -15.35 22.08 21.04
CA ASN A 77 -16.14 21.14 20.26
C ASN A 77 -15.42 19.80 20.01
N ASP A 78 -14.24 19.61 20.58
CA ASP A 78 -13.44 18.37 20.51
C ASP A 78 -13.16 17.92 19.06
N PHE A 79 -12.52 18.78 18.25
CA PHE A 79 -12.03 18.40 16.92
C PHE A 79 -10.84 19.23 16.44
N ALA A 80 -10.22 18.80 15.34
CA ALA A 80 -9.31 19.63 14.56
C ALA A 80 -9.77 19.75 13.10
N THR A 81 -9.79 20.96 12.54
CA THR A 81 -9.92 21.13 11.08
C THR A 81 -8.58 20.90 10.42
N LEU A 82 -8.54 20.08 9.38
CA LEU A 82 -7.32 19.83 8.60
C LEU A 82 -7.40 20.51 7.23
N ASP A 83 -6.23 20.77 6.66
CA ASP A 83 -6.12 21.22 5.27
C ASP A 83 -4.89 20.59 4.59
N ILE A 84 -4.97 20.43 3.28
CA ILE A 84 -3.91 19.86 2.43
C ILE A 84 -3.93 20.54 1.08
N LYS A 85 -2.76 20.98 0.60
CA LYS A 85 -2.57 21.45 -0.77
C LYS A 85 -1.28 20.87 -1.33
N VAL A 86 -1.34 20.38 -2.57
CA VAL A 86 -0.22 19.72 -3.23
C VAL A 86 -0.06 20.32 -4.63
N LEU A 87 1.17 20.62 -5.04
CA LEU A 87 1.47 21.11 -6.38
C LEU A 87 1.26 20.02 -7.45
N PRO A 88 0.91 20.39 -8.70
CA PRO A 88 0.61 19.43 -9.75
C PRO A 88 1.68 18.35 -9.97
N HIS A 89 2.97 18.70 -9.90
CA HIS A 89 4.08 17.75 -10.09
C HIS A 89 4.19 16.67 -8.99
N ALA A 90 3.53 16.90 -7.86
CA ALA A 90 3.49 16.01 -6.69
C ALA A 90 2.16 15.26 -6.54
N MET A 91 1.13 15.60 -7.32
CA MET A 91 -0.16 14.91 -7.29
C MET A 91 -0.06 13.46 -7.78
N GLY A 92 -0.92 12.58 -7.26
CA GLY A 92 -0.96 11.16 -7.65
C GLY A 92 0.17 10.28 -7.09
N LYS A 93 1.17 10.85 -6.42
CA LYS A 93 2.35 10.13 -5.91
C LYS A 93 2.26 9.68 -4.44
N GLY A 94 1.06 9.71 -3.86
CA GLY A 94 0.83 9.33 -2.46
C GLY A 94 1.24 10.37 -1.41
N ILE A 95 1.78 11.52 -1.83
CA ILE A 95 2.30 12.58 -0.94
C ILE A 95 1.22 13.14 -0.02
N ALA A 96 0.04 13.48 -0.57
CA ALA A 96 -1.09 13.98 0.22
C ALA A 96 -1.55 12.94 1.27
N ALA A 97 -1.56 11.66 0.90
CA ALA A 97 -1.95 10.59 1.82
C ALA A 97 -0.95 10.40 2.96
N TYR A 98 0.36 10.49 2.65
CA TYR A 98 1.41 10.48 3.66
C TYR A 98 1.27 11.67 4.61
N ALA A 99 1.14 12.89 4.07
CA ALA A 99 1.07 14.13 4.84
C ALA A 99 -0.16 14.19 5.75
N LEU A 100 -1.34 13.85 5.23
CA LEU A 100 -2.54 13.75 6.07
C LEU A 100 -2.42 12.63 7.11
N SER A 101 -1.78 11.50 6.80
CA SER A 101 -1.58 10.44 7.82
C SER A 101 -0.76 10.97 8.99
N TYR A 102 0.33 11.69 8.70
CA TYR A 102 1.15 12.34 9.72
C TYR A 102 0.38 13.33 10.57
N VAL A 103 -0.44 14.20 9.95
CA VAL A 103 -1.20 15.22 10.69
C VAL A 103 -2.34 14.59 11.51
N ILE A 104 -3.09 13.65 10.94
CA ILE A 104 -4.16 12.94 11.66
C ILE A 104 -3.57 12.22 12.87
N ASP A 105 -2.45 11.51 12.69
CA ASP A 105 -1.76 10.84 13.79
C ASP A 105 -1.30 11.83 14.87
N THR A 106 -0.70 12.94 14.45
CA THR A 106 -0.24 14.00 15.36
C THR A 106 -1.39 14.56 16.18
N VAL A 107 -2.53 14.88 15.55
CA VAL A 107 -3.70 15.43 16.24
C VAL A 107 -4.26 14.40 17.22
N LEU A 108 -4.60 13.21 16.72
CA LEU A 108 -5.32 12.21 17.51
C LEU A 108 -4.51 11.63 18.66
N ASN A 109 -3.17 11.58 18.55
CA ASN A 109 -2.31 11.05 19.61
C ASN A 109 -1.68 12.12 20.51
N LYS A 110 -1.54 13.37 20.05
CA LYS A 110 -0.69 14.36 20.76
C LYS A 110 -1.38 15.64 21.17
N THR A 111 -2.61 15.91 20.72
CA THR A 111 -3.29 17.18 21.05
C THR A 111 -4.49 17.03 21.97
N GLY A 112 -4.98 15.80 22.18
CA GLY A 112 -6.08 15.51 23.11
C GLY A 112 -7.50 15.73 22.56
N VAL A 113 -7.64 16.09 21.28
CA VAL A 113 -8.96 16.07 20.60
C VAL A 113 -9.21 14.70 19.97
N SER A 114 -10.47 14.26 19.92
CA SER A 114 -10.83 12.89 19.55
C SER A 114 -11.04 12.65 18.05
N ARG A 115 -11.15 13.72 17.25
CA ARG A 115 -11.48 13.65 15.83
C ARG A 115 -10.85 14.77 15.01
N CYS A 116 -10.65 14.51 13.72
CA CYS A 116 -10.29 15.51 12.73
C CYS A 116 -11.42 15.66 11.71
N CYS A 117 -11.58 16.85 11.14
CA CYS A 117 -12.58 17.12 10.12
C CYS A 117 -12.03 17.90 8.92
N VAL A 118 -12.71 17.72 7.79
CA VAL A 118 -12.46 18.42 6.52
C VAL A 118 -13.80 18.66 5.82
N ASP A 119 -13.82 19.67 4.95
CA ASP A 119 -15.00 20.13 4.21
C ASP A 119 -14.65 20.36 2.73
N PRO A 120 -14.29 19.30 1.98
CA PRO A 120 -13.92 19.43 0.58
C PRO A 120 -15.07 19.90 -0.31
N SER A 121 -14.73 20.63 -1.37
CA SER A 121 -15.63 20.80 -2.51
C SER A 121 -16.03 19.44 -3.10
N LEU A 122 -17.32 19.26 -3.39
CA LEU A 122 -17.85 18.07 -4.06
C LEU A 122 -17.28 17.87 -5.48
N GLU A 123 -16.75 18.93 -6.09
CA GLU A 123 -16.13 18.88 -7.41
C GLU A 123 -14.72 18.28 -7.37
N ASN A 124 -14.06 18.30 -6.20
CA ASN A 124 -12.72 17.77 -6.02
C ASN A 124 -12.75 16.25 -5.75
N LYS A 125 -13.00 15.48 -6.82
CA LYS A 125 -13.09 14.01 -6.76
C LYS A 125 -11.83 13.34 -6.21
N ASP A 126 -10.66 13.93 -6.44
CA ASP A 126 -9.39 13.37 -5.96
C ASP A 126 -9.25 13.53 -4.44
N ALA A 127 -9.61 14.69 -3.90
CA ALA A 127 -9.66 14.91 -2.46
C ALA A 127 -10.70 13.99 -1.79
N LEU A 128 -11.89 13.84 -2.37
CA LEU A 128 -12.91 12.92 -1.84
C LEU A 128 -12.41 11.47 -1.78
N ARG A 129 -11.74 10.99 -2.83
CA ARG A 129 -11.12 9.64 -2.82
C ARG A 129 -10.01 9.53 -1.77
N LEU A 130 -9.19 10.56 -1.63
CA LEU A 130 -8.12 10.61 -0.62
C LEU A 130 -8.69 10.52 0.80
N TYR A 131 -9.68 11.34 1.14
CA TYR A 131 -10.31 11.34 2.46
C TYR A 131 -10.98 9.99 2.75
N ALA A 132 -11.75 9.45 1.81
CA ALA A 132 -12.35 8.11 1.97
C ALA A 132 -11.29 7.02 2.21
N LYS A 133 -10.15 7.07 1.49
CA LYS A 133 -9.04 6.12 1.66
C LYS A 133 -8.41 6.21 3.06
N LEU A 134 -8.32 7.40 3.63
CA LEU A 134 -7.79 7.64 4.98
C LEU A 134 -8.81 7.38 6.10
N GLY A 135 -10.05 7.01 5.74
CA GLY A 135 -11.07 6.63 6.72
C GLY A 135 -11.95 7.78 7.20
N PHE A 136 -11.98 8.89 6.46
CA PHE A 136 -12.98 9.93 6.68
C PHE A 136 -14.38 9.44 6.28
N ILE A 137 -15.39 9.87 7.05
CA ILE A 137 -16.79 9.53 6.88
C ILE A 137 -17.59 10.82 6.74
N ALA A 138 -18.43 10.91 5.70
CA ALA A 138 -19.33 12.05 5.51
C ALA A 138 -20.38 12.12 6.63
N LYS A 139 -20.66 13.33 7.10
CA LYS A 139 -21.60 13.65 8.19
C LYS A 139 -22.39 14.91 7.84
N PRO A 140 -23.57 15.12 8.45
CA PRO A 140 -24.23 16.42 8.42
C PRO A 140 -23.33 17.50 9.02
N VAL A 141 -23.39 18.71 8.48
CA VAL A 141 -22.63 19.86 8.96
C VAL A 141 -23.14 20.26 10.35
N PRO A 142 -22.30 20.24 11.40
CA PRO A 142 -22.72 20.64 12.74
C PRO A 142 -23.01 22.14 12.83
N THR A 143 -23.94 22.55 13.70
CA THR A 143 -24.33 23.97 13.85
C THR A 143 -23.23 24.88 14.39
N TYR A 144 -22.26 24.32 15.11
CA TYR A 144 -21.08 25.04 15.61
C TYR A 144 -19.96 25.10 14.56
N TYR A 145 -20.09 24.38 13.44
CA TYR A 145 -19.12 24.40 12.38
C TYR A 145 -19.36 25.60 11.45
N ARG A 146 -18.33 25.96 10.67
CA ARG A 146 -18.47 26.99 9.65
C ARG A 146 -19.50 26.58 8.59
N ASP A 147 -20.04 27.57 7.89
CA ASP A 147 -20.89 27.34 6.73
C ASP A 147 -20.10 26.59 5.65
N ALA A 148 -20.56 25.39 5.30
CA ALA A 148 -19.88 24.47 4.40
C ALA A 148 -20.90 23.54 3.73
N ASP A 149 -20.69 23.20 2.46
CA ASP A 149 -21.56 22.27 1.74
C ASP A 149 -21.35 20.82 2.16
N THR A 150 -20.15 20.50 2.67
CA THR A 150 -19.79 19.15 3.08
C THR A 150 -19.07 19.15 4.42
N TYR A 151 -19.12 18.00 5.09
CA TYR A 151 -18.43 17.79 6.34
C TYR A 151 -18.06 16.31 6.47
N PHE A 152 -16.78 16.05 6.68
CA PHE A 152 -16.22 14.71 6.80
C PHE A 152 -15.40 14.62 8.08
N GLU A 153 -15.49 13.49 8.79
CA GLU A 153 -14.78 13.26 10.04
C GLU A 153 -13.94 11.98 9.99
N VAL A 154 -12.80 11.99 10.66
CA VAL A 154 -12.01 10.80 10.96
C VAL A 154 -11.71 10.76 12.47
N THR A 155 -11.85 9.58 13.06
CA THR A 155 -11.42 9.31 14.44
C THR A 155 -10.30 8.29 14.43
N TRP A 156 -9.65 8.06 15.57
CA TRP A 156 -8.61 7.02 15.66
C TRP A 156 -9.14 5.64 15.21
N LYS A 157 -10.40 5.33 15.54
CA LYS A 157 -11.04 4.07 15.17
C LYS A 157 -11.22 3.91 13.65
N THR A 158 -11.56 4.99 12.94
CA THR A 158 -11.84 4.92 11.50
C THR A 158 -10.60 5.21 10.65
N PHE A 159 -9.58 5.83 11.23
CA PHE A 159 -8.35 6.21 10.56
C PHE A 159 -7.64 5.01 9.94
N LYS A 160 -7.32 5.14 8.65
CA LYS A 160 -6.56 4.19 7.84
C LYS A 160 -5.30 4.86 7.33
N PRO A 161 -4.17 4.79 8.06
CA PRO A 161 -2.94 5.46 7.66
C PRO A 161 -2.45 4.95 6.29
N SER A 162 -1.78 5.83 5.55
CA SER A 162 -1.20 5.45 4.28
C SER A 162 -0.09 4.39 4.50
N PRO A 163 0.08 3.41 3.60
CA PRO A 163 1.13 2.39 3.75
C PRO A 163 2.55 2.96 3.81
N HIS A 164 2.81 4.08 3.13
CA HIS A 164 4.12 4.73 3.13
C HIS A 164 4.40 5.38 4.49
N TYR A 165 3.39 6.02 5.08
CA TYR A 165 3.50 6.55 6.44
C TYR A 165 3.75 5.44 7.46
N LEU A 166 3.01 4.33 7.39
CA LEU A 166 3.23 3.18 8.28
C LEU A 166 4.65 2.62 8.19
N LYS A 167 5.22 2.58 6.99
CA LYS A 167 6.59 2.09 6.78
C LYS A 167 7.61 2.95 7.55
N ASP A 168 7.41 4.26 7.57
CA ASP A 168 8.33 5.19 8.23
C ASP A 168 8.03 5.33 9.75
N SER A 169 6.78 5.07 10.15
CA SER A 169 6.32 5.16 11.54
C SER A 169 6.52 3.89 12.36
N ILE A 170 6.78 2.74 11.74
CA ILE A 170 6.93 1.46 12.43
C ILE A 170 8.40 1.07 12.50
N THR A 171 8.88 0.77 13.71
CA THR A 171 10.21 0.18 13.90
C THR A 171 10.12 -1.16 14.63
N LEU A 172 11.04 -2.06 14.27
CA LEU A 172 11.24 -3.33 14.94
C LEU A 172 12.64 -3.34 15.56
N GLU A 173 12.71 -3.36 16.88
CA GLU A 173 13.96 -3.23 17.65
C GLU A 173 14.14 -4.37 18.64
N GLN A 174 15.38 -4.67 19.04
CA GLN A 174 15.62 -5.64 20.10
C GLN A 174 15.02 -5.14 21.43
N PRO A 175 14.35 -6.01 22.21
CA PRO A 175 13.79 -5.66 23.50
C PRO A 175 14.86 -5.17 24.48
N LYS A 176 14.54 -4.12 25.25
CA LYS A 176 15.37 -3.61 26.35
C LYS A 176 14.60 -3.71 27.66
N ALA A 177 15.31 -3.71 28.79
CA ALA A 177 14.68 -3.79 30.11
C ALA A 177 13.62 -2.69 30.35
N SER A 178 13.85 -1.49 29.80
CA SER A 178 12.91 -0.35 29.85
C SER A 178 11.59 -0.60 29.11
N ASP A 179 11.52 -1.60 28.23
CA ASP A 179 10.33 -1.88 27.43
C ASP A 179 9.35 -2.83 28.16
N MET A 180 9.85 -3.56 29.15
CA MET A 180 9.12 -4.65 29.79
C MET A 180 7.88 -4.18 30.53
N GLU A 181 7.96 -3.03 31.20
CA GLU A 181 6.81 -2.47 31.93
C GLU A 181 5.66 -2.17 30.97
N ARG A 182 5.95 -1.56 29.82
CA ARG A 182 4.92 -1.26 28.83
C ARG A 182 4.37 -2.53 28.15
N LEU A 183 5.22 -3.51 27.86
CA LEU A 183 4.76 -4.79 27.32
C LEU A 183 3.88 -5.55 28.32
N TRP A 184 4.24 -5.54 29.61
CA TRP A 184 3.42 -6.10 30.68
C TRP A 184 2.04 -5.43 30.76
N GLU A 185 1.99 -4.08 30.73
CA GLU A 185 0.74 -3.33 30.70
C GLU A 185 -0.20 -3.72 29.55
N LEU A 186 0.37 -4.10 28.41
CA LEU A 186 -0.37 -4.45 27.21
C LEU A 186 -0.76 -5.93 27.13
N SER A 187 -0.07 -6.80 27.87
CA SER A 187 -0.16 -8.25 27.65
C SER A 187 -0.41 -9.10 28.89
N ALA A 188 -0.31 -8.57 30.11
CA ALA A 188 -0.42 -9.43 31.30
C ALA A 188 -0.92 -8.71 32.55
N LYS A 189 -0.91 -7.37 32.59
CA LYS A 189 -1.31 -6.60 33.77
C LYS A 189 -2.79 -6.73 34.12
N GLU A 190 -3.67 -6.78 33.14
CA GLU A 190 -5.12 -6.88 33.35
C GLU A 190 -5.60 -8.33 33.26
N SER A 191 -6.78 -8.63 33.80
CA SER A 191 -7.38 -9.97 33.75
C SER A 191 -8.01 -10.32 32.39
N TYR A 192 -8.12 -9.35 31.49
CA TYR A 192 -8.64 -9.53 30.15
C TYR A 192 -8.04 -8.52 29.17
N TYR A 193 -7.68 -9.01 27.99
CA TYR A 193 -7.36 -8.19 26.83
C TYR A 193 -8.04 -8.71 25.58
N PRO A 194 -8.44 -7.84 24.63
CA PRO A 194 -9.05 -8.27 23.38
C PRO A 194 -8.19 -9.23 22.54
N TRP A 195 -6.85 -9.09 22.57
CA TRP A 195 -5.96 -9.97 21.81
C TRP A 195 -6.01 -11.42 22.29
N THR A 196 -6.38 -11.68 23.56
CA THR A 196 -6.47 -13.05 24.10
C THR A 196 -7.54 -13.86 23.37
N GLU A 197 -8.59 -13.23 22.85
CA GLU A 197 -9.62 -13.90 22.04
C GLU A 197 -9.08 -14.38 20.68
N LEU A 198 -8.01 -13.73 20.17
CA LEU A 198 -7.33 -14.13 18.93
C LEU A 198 -6.26 -15.20 19.16
N ASP A 199 -5.84 -15.41 20.41
CA ASP A 199 -4.89 -16.46 20.81
C ASP A 199 -5.53 -17.60 21.60
N ALA A 200 -6.83 -17.47 21.91
CA ALA A 200 -7.59 -18.36 22.76
C ALA A 200 -7.59 -19.86 22.39
N PRO A 201 -7.33 -20.28 21.13
CA PRO A 201 -7.16 -21.72 20.84
C PRO A 201 -5.76 -22.26 21.12
N TYR A 202 -4.79 -21.42 21.48
CA TYR A 202 -3.43 -21.80 21.86
C TYR A 202 -3.24 -21.88 23.39
N PHE A 203 -4.06 -21.15 24.15
CA PHE A 203 -4.01 -21.11 25.60
C PHE A 203 -5.38 -21.40 26.21
N ASN A 204 -5.44 -22.29 27.20
CA ASN A 204 -6.71 -22.68 27.81
C ASN A 204 -7.32 -21.56 28.65
N GLU A 205 -6.51 -20.81 29.40
CA GLU A 205 -6.93 -19.67 30.22
C GLU A 205 -5.79 -18.65 30.24
N PHE A 206 -6.09 -17.41 29.86
CA PHE A 206 -5.17 -16.28 30.01
C PHE A 206 -5.03 -15.93 31.50
N GLU A 207 -3.80 -15.66 31.95
CA GLU A 207 -3.50 -15.38 33.35
C GLU A 207 -2.93 -13.96 33.49
N MET A 208 -3.52 -13.19 34.39
CA MET A 208 -2.99 -11.91 34.86
C MET A 208 -1.72 -12.14 35.66
N LEU A 209 -0.64 -11.42 35.36
CA LEU A 209 0.62 -11.51 36.07
C LEU A 209 0.95 -10.23 36.83
N THR A 210 1.64 -10.38 37.96
CA THR A 210 2.43 -9.29 38.54
C THR A 210 3.57 -8.90 37.59
N PHE A 211 4.12 -7.70 37.74
CA PHE A 211 5.25 -7.29 36.90
C PHE A 211 6.49 -8.18 37.13
N GLU A 212 6.72 -8.60 38.37
CA GLU A 212 7.81 -9.50 38.74
C GLU A 212 7.67 -10.88 38.07
N ASP A 213 6.47 -11.48 38.11
CA ASP A 213 6.21 -12.78 37.47
C ASP A 213 6.31 -12.68 35.95
N TYR A 214 5.81 -11.59 35.37
CA TYR A 214 5.96 -11.30 33.94
C TYR A 214 7.43 -11.20 33.54
N LEU A 215 8.25 -10.49 34.34
CA LEU A 215 9.66 -10.31 34.06
C LEU A 215 10.43 -11.63 34.11
N GLU A 216 10.13 -12.52 35.06
CA GLU A 216 10.81 -13.81 35.17
C GLU A 216 10.39 -14.80 34.07
N ARG A 217 9.16 -14.71 33.56
CA ARG A 217 8.63 -15.59 32.50
C ARG A 217 8.83 -15.01 31.10
N ASP A 218 8.00 -14.04 30.73
CA ASP A 218 7.89 -13.53 29.36
C ASP A 218 8.96 -12.48 29.07
N GLY A 219 9.24 -11.59 30.03
CA GLY A 219 10.27 -10.58 29.92
C GLY A 219 11.67 -11.18 29.77
N LYS A 220 12.00 -12.20 30.56
CA LYS A 220 13.26 -12.94 30.46
C LYS A 220 13.44 -13.62 29.11
N PHE A 221 12.37 -14.18 28.53
CA PHE A 221 12.43 -14.73 27.18
C PHE A 221 12.72 -13.63 26.15
N LEU A 222 11.97 -12.52 26.19
CA LEU A 222 12.14 -11.41 25.25
C LEU A 222 13.55 -10.80 25.31
N LEU A 223 14.06 -10.55 26.52
CA LEU A 223 15.37 -9.93 26.73
C LEU A 223 16.56 -10.83 26.35
N ASN A 224 16.39 -12.15 26.43
CA ASN A 224 17.46 -13.10 26.09
C ASN A 224 17.34 -13.67 24.67
N SER A 225 16.23 -13.41 23.98
CA SER A 225 16.02 -13.89 22.61
C SER A 225 16.77 -13.01 21.60
N LYS A 226 17.48 -13.67 20.68
CA LYS A 226 18.12 -12.99 19.53
C LYS A 226 17.15 -12.69 18.39
N THR A 227 15.95 -13.29 18.42
CA THR A 227 14.96 -13.21 17.33
C THR A 227 13.73 -12.40 17.72
N ALA A 228 13.56 -12.10 19.02
CA ALA A 228 12.46 -11.26 19.51
C ALA A 228 12.71 -9.80 19.15
N LEU A 229 11.63 -9.12 18.79
CA LEU A 229 11.59 -7.71 18.43
C LEU A 229 10.38 -7.06 19.10
N VAL A 230 10.56 -5.82 19.56
CA VAL A 230 9.48 -4.94 19.99
C VAL A 230 8.96 -4.18 18.77
N ILE A 231 7.64 -4.13 18.63
CA ILE A 231 6.96 -3.36 17.58
C ILE A 231 6.63 -1.98 18.15
N ARG A 232 7.21 -0.94 17.55
CA ARG A 232 6.88 0.45 17.86
C ARG A 232 6.10 1.09 16.74
N TYR A 233 5.17 1.96 17.09
CA TYR A 233 4.48 2.87 16.19
C TYR A 233 4.69 4.30 16.72
N ASN A 234 5.43 5.14 15.98
CA ASN A 234 5.83 6.48 16.43
C ASN A 234 6.36 6.49 17.88
N ASP A 235 7.34 5.63 18.17
CA ASP A 235 7.96 5.37 19.48
C ASP A 235 7.11 4.63 20.52
N ALA A 236 5.79 4.62 20.38
CA ALA A 236 4.90 3.88 21.28
C ALA A 236 5.02 2.37 21.04
N ILE A 237 5.24 1.60 22.10
CA ILE A 237 5.24 0.13 22.04
C ILE A 237 3.79 -0.33 21.85
N VAL A 238 3.54 -1.11 20.80
CA VAL A 238 2.22 -1.65 20.46
C VAL A 238 2.16 -3.17 20.45
N GLY A 239 3.31 -3.84 20.52
CA GLY A 239 3.38 -5.29 20.37
C GLY A 239 4.79 -5.86 20.33
N CYS A 240 4.88 -7.14 20.00
CA CYS A 240 6.14 -7.84 19.77
C CYS A 240 6.03 -8.79 18.58
N ALA A 241 7.18 -9.16 18.03
CA ALA A 241 7.30 -10.18 16.99
C ALA A 241 8.52 -11.05 17.27
N ASN A 242 8.50 -12.27 16.77
CA ASN A 242 9.64 -13.17 16.84
C ASN A 242 9.64 -14.13 15.65
N TYR A 243 10.76 -14.82 15.44
CA TYR A 243 10.78 -16.00 14.60
C TYR A 243 11.46 -17.17 15.29
N TYR A 244 11.09 -18.37 14.88
CA TYR A 244 11.51 -19.63 15.47
C TYR A 244 11.67 -20.72 14.41
N TRP A 245 12.48 -21.72 14.75
CA TRP A 245 12.75 -22.88 13.90
C TRP A 245 11.77 -23.99 14.24
N GLU A 246 10.92 -24.38 13.30
CA GLU A 246 10.15 -25.62 13.38
C GLU A 246 11.08 -26.83 13.20
N ASN A 247 12.03 -26.70 12.27
CA ASN A 247 13.14 -27.65 12.14
C ASN A 247 14.35 -26.94 11.52
N LYS A 248 15.42 -26.79 12.31
CA LYS A 248 16.63 -26.08 11.87
C LYS A 248 17.42 -26.85 10.82
N ASP A 249 17.49 -28.18 10.94
CA ASP A 249 18.27 -29.03 10.02
C ASP A 249 17.69 -29.01 8.61
N THR A 250 16.35 -28.93 8.49
CA THR A 250 15.65 -28.81 7.20
C THR A 250 15.37 -27.37 6.81
N ARG A 251 15.86 -26.38 7.58
CA ARG A 251 15.72 -24.94 7.33
C ARG A 251 14.25 -24.48 7.26
N TRP A 252 13.38 -25.07 8.10
CA TRP A 252 11.98 -24.68 8.26
C TRP A 252 11.85 -23.66 9.39
N LEU A 253 11.50 -22.43 9.01
CA LEU A 253 11.37 -21.29 9.92
C LEU A 253 9.98 -20.66 9.80
N GLU A 254 9.42 -20.28 10.95
CA GLU A 254 8.16 -19.55 11.06
C GLU A 254 8.31 -18.30 11.93
N PHE A 255 7.47 -17.29 11.70
CA PHE A 255 7.39 -16.10 12.55
C PHE A 255 6.03 -15.99 13.25
N GLY A 256 6.04 -15.32 14.39
CA GLY A 256 4.87 -14.89 15.15
C GLY A 256 4.90 -13.38 15.36
N MET A 257 3.73 -12.79 15.58
CA MET A 257 3.61 -11.41 16.03
C MET A 257 2.31 -11.20 16.79
N ASP A 258 2.37 -10.31 17.76
CA ASP A 258 1.24 -9.87 18.55
C ASP A 258 1.17 -8.34 18.50
N ILE A 259 0.03 -7.82 18.04
CA ILE A 259 -0.31 -6.41 18.20
C ILE A 259 -1.28 -6.36 19.39
N PHE A 260 -0.78 -6.07 20.57
CA PHE A 260 -1.56 -6.20 21.80
C PHE A 260 -2.64 -5.13 21.93
N ASP A 261 -2.32 -3.89 21.58
CA ASP A 261 -3.24 -2.76 21.72
C ASP A 261 -4.26 -2.76 20.56
N ASP A 262 -5.53 -3.05 20.88
CA ASP A 262 -6.60 -3.15 19.90
C ASP A 262 -6.94 -1.82 19.23
N ALA A 263 -6.57 -0.68 19.84
CA ALA A 263 -6.68 0.62 19.21
C ALA A 263 -5.86 0.71 17.91
N TYR A 264 -4.80 -0.09 17.78
CA TYR A 264 -3.91 -0.15 16.62
C TYR A 264 -4.32 -1.21 15.58
N TRP A 265 -5.36 -1.99 15.85
CA TRP A 265 -5.85 -2.98 14.90
C TRP A 265 -6.50 -2.35 13.67
N SER A 266 -6.54 -3.13 12.58
CA SER A 266 -7.12 -2.71 11.30
C SER A 266 -6.49 -1.47 10.64
N LYS A 267 -5.31 -1.03 11.13
CA LYS A 267 -4.54 0.09 10.55
C LYS A 267 -3.48 -0.33 9.56
N GLY A 268 -3.23 -1.63 9.38
CA GLY A 268 -2.18 -2.15 8.50
C GLY A 268 -0.84 -2.41 9.19
N ILE A 269 -0.74 -2.23 10.51
CA ILE A 269 0.50 -2.45 11.28
C ILE A 269 1.01 -3.88 11.15
N ALA A 270 0.18 -4.89 11.43
CA ALA A 270 0.57 -6.30 11.28
C ALA A 270 1.06 -6.65 9.86
N ARG A 271 0.47 -6.02 8.83
CA ARG A 271 0.94 -6.18 7.44
C ARG A 271 2.35 -5.61 7.27
N THR A 272 2.61 -4.40 7.76
CA THR A 272 3.94 -3.79 7.69
C THR A 272 4.98 -4.60 8.47
N VAL A 273 4.62 -5.10 9.66
CA VAL A 273 5.47 -5.97 10.47
C VAL A 273 5.76 -7.29 9.75
N ALA A 274 4.76 -7.92 9.13
CA ALA A 274 4.96 -9.17 8.37
C ALA A 274 5.91 -8.98 7.18
N ILE A 275 5.81 -7.85 6.48
CA ILE A 275 6.74 -7.51 5.38
C ILE A 275 8.17 -7.41 5.91
N GLU A 276 8.38 -6.62 6.97
CA GLU A 276 9.71 -6.40 7.56
C GLU A 276 10.29 -7.70 8.14
N MET A 277 9.48 -8.50 8.85
CA MET A 277 9.89 -9.80 9.39
C MET A 277 10.33 -10.75 8.28
N THR A 278 9.52 -10.87 7.23
CA THR A 278 9.82 -11.76 6.09
C THR A 278 11.11 -11.35 5.41
N GLN A 279 11.29 -10.05 5.15
CA GLN A 279 12.51 -9.52 4.55
C GLN A 279 13.73 -9.78 5.45
N ARG A 280 13.65 -9.43 6.74
CA ARG A 280 14.74 -9.65 7.70
C ARG A 280 15.13 -11.12 7.81
N ILE A 281 14.18 -12.04 7.82
CA ILE A 281 14.47 -13.47 7.88
C ILE A 281 15.20 -13.91 6.60
N PHE A 282 14.71 -13.51 5.43
CA PHE A 282 15.39 -13.84 4.18
C PHE A 282 16.79 -13.24 4.09
N ASP A 283 17.02 -12.04 4.63
CA ASP A 283 18.32 -11.38 4.59
C ASP A 283 19.34 -11.99 5.57
N ASN A 284 18.89 -12.44 6.74
CA ASN A 284 19.77 -12.88 7.81
C ASN A 284 19.88 -14.40 7.98
N GLU A 285 18.88 -15.16 7.51
CA GLU A 285 18.82 -16.60 7.65
C GLU A 285 18.95 -17.30 6.29
N ASN A 286 19.69 -18.40 6.27
CA ASN A 286 19.87 -19.22 5.07
C ASN A 286 18.65 -20.13 4.83
N VAL A 287 17.47 -19.54 4.61
CA VAL A 287 16.21 -20.25 4.36
C VAL A 287 15.69 -19.99 2.94
N ASP A 288 15.04 -20.98 2.36
CA ASP A 288 14.36 -20.85 1.06
C ASP A 288 12.90 -20.46 1.20
N ARG A 289 12.33 -20.53 2.42
CA ARG A 289 10.96 -20.15 2.72
C ARG A 289 10.80 -19.59 4.13
N VAL A 290 9.77 -18.78 4.30
CA VAL A 290 9.31 -18.24 5.59
C VAL A 290 7.84 -18.56 5.74
N GLY A 291 7.42 -19.03 6.93
CA GLY A 291 6.01 -19.29 7.21
C GLY A 291 5.50 -18.63 8.48
N PHE A 292 4.22 -18.85 8.73
CA PHE A 292 3.59 -18.59 10.03
C PHE A 292 2.35 -19.47 10.15
N THR A 293 1.98 -19.82 11.38
CA THR A 293 0.78 -20.59 11.66
C THR A 293 -0.26 -19.75 12.41
N THR A 294 -1.50 -19.83 11.96
CA THR A 294 -2.66 -19.21 12.61
C THR A 294 -3.83 -20.20 12.65
N TRP A 295 -5.05 -19.71 12.91
CA TRP A 295 -6.27 -20.51 12.94
C TRP A 295 -7.42 -19.81 12.22
N SER A 296 -8.44 -20.58 11.84
CA SER A 296 -9.51 -20.10 10.93
C SER A 296 -10.44 -19.02 11.51
N GLY A 297 -10.32 -18.67 12.79
CA GLY A 297 -11.01 -17.52 13.39
C GLY A 297 -10.15 -16.25 13.49
N ASN A 298 -8.83 -16.33 13.28
CA ASN A 298 -7.97 -15.15 13.18
C ASN A 298 -7.96 -14.60 11.75
N PHE A 299 -9.10 -14.00 11.36
CA PHE A 299 -9.28 -13.43 10.02
C PHE A 299 -8.27 -12.32 9.69
N GLY A 300 -7.77 -11.60 10.71
CA GLY A 300 -6.77 -10.56 10.54
C GLY A 300 -5.46 -11.12 9.99
N MET A 301 -4.90 -12.12 10.67
CA MET A 301 -3.64 -12.74 10.27
C MET A 301 -3.78 -13.52 8.95
N MET A 302 -4.91 -14.21 8.73
CA MET A 302 -5.19 -14.86 7.44
C MET A 302 -5.18 -13.85 6.28
N ARG A 303 -5.82 -12.69 6.47
CA ARG A 303 -5.83 -11.62 5.46
C ARG A 303 -4.43 -11.05 5.20
N VAL A 304 -3.58 -10.97 6.22
CA VAL A 304 -2.17 -10.55 6.05
C VAL A 304 -1.45 -11.54 5.13
N GLY A 305 -1.56 -12.85 5.38
CA GLY A 305 -0.99 -13.88 4.52
C GLY A 305 -1.47 -13.78 3.08
N ASP A 306 -2.80 -13.75 2.89
CA ASP A 306 -3.42 -13.72 1.56
C ASP A 306 -3.00 -12.47 0.76
N ILE A 307 -2.95 -11.28 1.38
CA ILE A 307 -2.58 -10.02 0.71
C ILE A 307 -1.08 -9.97 0.38
N LEU A 308 -0.22 -10.58 1.20
CA LEU A 308 1.23 -10.58 1.00
C LEU A 308 1.72 -11.70 0.07
N GLY A 309 0.81 -12.50 -0.49
CA GLY A 309 1.15 -13.54 -1.45
C GLY A 309 1.54 -14.88 -0.84
N PHE A 310 1.52 -15.01 0.49
CA PHE A 310 1.75 -16.28 1.18
C PHE A 310 0.68 -17.30 0.75
N LYS A 311 1.11 -18.55 0.54
CA LYS A 311 0.22 -19.67 0.23
C LYS A 311 -0.23 -20.36 1.51
N ARG A 312 -1.48 -20.82 1.53
CA ARG A 312 -1.99 -21.70 2.59
C ARG A 312 -1.43 -23.11 2.37
N GLU A 313 -0.28 -23.39 2.96
CA GLU A 313 0.45 -24.66 2.78
C GLU A 313 -0.15 -25.82 3.57
N LYS A 314 -0.86 -25.52 4.67
CA LYS A 314 -1.41 -26.55 5.58
C LYS A 314 -2.75 -26.11 6.17
N VAL A 315 -3.76 -26.99 6.13
CA VAL A 315 -5.02 -26.81 6.85
C VAL A 315 -5.36 -28.10 7.59
N VAL A 316 -5.16 -28.08 8.91
CA VAL A 316 -5.59 -29.19 9.78
C VAL A 316 -7.01 -28.90 10.25
N ARG A 317 -7.97 -29.59 9.63
CA ARG A 317 -9.40 -29.35 9.87
C ARG A 317 -9.79 -29.69 11.30
N ARG A 318 -10.58 -28.81 11.93
CA ARG A 318 -11.11 -29.01 13.29
C ARG A 318 -10.02 -29.31 14.33
N ALA A 319 -8.84 -28.72 14.18
CA ALA A 319 -7.70 -28.94 15.08
C ALA A 319 -7.78 -28.12 16.39
N ARG A 320 -8.57 -27.06 16.40
CA ARG A 320 -8.64 -26.09 17.51
C ARG A 320 -10.07 -26.03 18.03
N TYR A 321 -10.31 -26.43 19.28
CA TYR A 321 -11.64 -26.35 19.90
C TYR A 321 -11.69 -25.17 20.87
N HIS A 322 -12.58 -24.21 20.63
CA HIS A 322 -12.72 -23.03 21.48
C HIS A 322 -14.20 -22.61 21.57
N LYS A 323 -14.70 -22.37 22.79
CA LYS A 323 -16.09 -21.96 23.10
C LYS A 323 -17.16 -22.78 22.36
N GLY A 324 -17.02 -24.11 22.32
CA GLY A 324 -18.00 -25.00 21.69
C GLY A 324 -17.87 -25.16 20.18
N VAL A 325 -16.94 -24.45 19.55
CA VAL A 325 -16.75 -24.42 18.10
C VAL A 325 -15.38 -24.99 17.73
N TYR A 326 -15.34 -25.78 16.67
CA TYR A 326 -14.09 -26.26 16.09
C TYR A 326 -13.63 -25.33 14.97
N TYR A 327 -12.34 -24.98 15.01
CA TYR A 327 -11.63 -24.19 14.04
C TYR A 327 -10.47 -25.00 13.44
N ASP A 328 -10.01 -24.59 12.27
CA ASP A 328 -8.89 -25.20 11.58
C ASP A 328 -7.58 -24.54 12.04
N SER A 329 -6.50 -25.30 12.09
CA SER A 329 -5.14 -24.74 12.15
C SER A 329 -4.66 -24.49 10.72
N VAL A 330 -4.25 -23.26 10.43
CA VAL A 330 -3.92 -22.80 9.08
C VAL A 330 -2.46 -22.34 9.05
N GLY A 331 -1.61 -23.09 8.34
CA GLY A 331 -0.22 -22.74 8.09
C GLY A 331 -0.08 -22.01 6.75
N TYR A 332 0.66 -20.91 6.76
CA TYR A 332 1.05 -20.14 5.60
C TYR A 332 2.55 -20.23 5.35
N GLY A 333 2.96 -20.16 4.09
CA GLY A 333 4.35 -20.03 3.70
C GLY A 333 4.54 -19.28 2.40
N ILE A 334 5.73 -18.70 2.24
CA ILE A 334 6.18 -18.08 1.01
C ILE A 334 7.64 -18.44 0.77
N THR A 335 7.96 -18.79 -0.47
CA THR A 335 9.36 -19.02 -0.87
C THR A 335 10.07 -17.71 -1.16
N ARG A 336 11.41 -17.72 -1.12
CA ARG A 336 12.24 -16.58 -1.49
C ARG A 336 11.98 -16.15 -2.94
N GLU A 337 11.77 -17.09 -3.85
CA GLU A 337 11.42 -16.79 -5.25
C GLU A 337 10.08 -16.05 -5.34
N GLU A 338 9.04 -16.52 -4.65
CA GLU A 338 7.73 -15.87 -4.63
C GLU A 338 7.79 -14.50 -3.98
N TRP A 339 8.47 -14.36 -2.84
CA TRP A 339 8.68 -13.07 -2.19
C TRP A 339 9.40 -12.08 -3.12
N ASN A 340 10.42 -12.57 -3.83
CA ASN A 340 11.17 -11.76 -4.79
C ASN A 340 10.36 -11.41 -6.06
N CYS A 341 9.33 -12.19 -6.37
CA CYS A 341 8.40 -11.88 -7.46
C CYS A 341 7.34 -10.84 -7.05
N ASP A 342 6.89 -10.86 -5.79
CA ASP A 342 5.73 -10.08 -5.32
C ASP A 342 6.10 -8.75 -4.66
N HIS A 343 7.30 -8.21 -4.93
CA HIS A 343 7.82 -6.99 -4.30
C HIS A 343 6.85 -5.79 -4.39
N HIS A 344 6.13 -5.57 -3.29
CA HIS A 344 5.28 -4.41 -3.05
C HIS A 344 6.07 -3.09 -2.97
N PHE A 345 7.41 -3.13 -2.92
CA PHE A 345 8.26 -1.95 -2.75
C PHE A 345 9.48 -1.83 -3.68
N ALA A 346 9.92 -2.88 -4.40
CA ALA A 346 11.11 -2.78 -5.24
C ALA A 346 10.85 -2.01 -6.55
N TYR A 347 9.69 -2.23 -7.16
CA TYR A 347 9.36 -1.64 -8.45
C TYR A 347 8.16 -0.71 -8.37
N GLN A 348 8.36 0.55 -8.74
CA GLN A 348 7.30 1.55 -8.82
C GLN A 348 6.41 1.26 -10.03
N THR A 349 5.10 1.41 -9.86
CA THR A 349 4.14 1.25 -10.96
C THR A 349 3.42 2.56 -11.17
N GLN A 350 3.32 3.02 -12.41
CA GLN A 350 2.58 4.24 -12.73
C GLN A 350 1.78 4.09 -14.03
N GLN A 351 0.62 4.73 -14.07
CA GLN A 351 -0.09 4.98 -15.32
C GLN A 351 0.60 6.14 -16.04
N ILE A 352 0.86 5.97 -17.34
CA ILE A 352 1.42 7.03 -18.18
C ILE A 352 0.26 7.72 -18.90
N PHE A 353 0.14 9.03 -18.74
CA PHE A 353 -0.91 9.83 -19.36
C PHE A 353 -0.43 10.54 -20.64
N ASP A 354 0.81 11.04 -20.63
CA ASP A 354 1.41 11.73 -21.77
C ASP A 354 1.59 10.79 -22.96
N ALA A 355 1.06 11.18 -24.13
CA ALA A 355 1.00 10.31 -25.31
C ALA A 355 2.39 9.94 -25.84
N GLU A 356 3.30 10.91 -25.93
CA GLU A 356 4.66 10.66 -26.41
C GLU A 356 5.43 9.79 -25.41
N LYS A 357 5.22 9.99 -24.10
CA LYS A 357 5.85 9.14 -23.09
C LYS A 357 5.38 7.68 -23.15
N LYS A 358 4.15 7.42 -23.57
CA LYS A 358 3.66 6.04 -23.81
C LYS A 358 4.45 5.38 -24.93
N SER A 359 4.62 6.09 -26.05
CA SER A 359 5.39 5.62 -27.20
C SER A 359 6.86 5.40 -26.86
N GLU A 360 7.49 6.33 -26.12
CA GLU A 360 8.88 6.16 -25.67
C GLU A 360 9.07 4.89 -24.84
N VAL A 361 8.18 4.63 -23.88
CA VAL A 361 8.26 3.43 -23.03
C VAL A 361 8.02 2.16 -23.84
N CYS A 362 7.03 2.18 -24.73
CA CYS A 362 6.75 1.06 -25.62
C CYS A 362 7.97 0.75 -26.49
N ALA A 363 8.47 1.74 -27.22
CA ALA A 363 9.62 1.61 -28.11
C ALA A 363 10.84 1.05 -27.36
N HIS A 364 11.17 1.64 -26.21
CA HIS A 364 12.32 1.21 -25.42
C HIS A 364 12.22 -0.26 -24.98
N ILE A 365 11.06 -0.71 -24.49
CA ILE A 365 10.92 -2.09 -24.00
C ILE A 365 10.82 -3.09 -25.17
N LEU A 366 10.14 -2.74 -26.27
CA LEU A 366 10.04 -3.63 -27.44
C LEU A 366 11.40 -3.81 -28.14
N GLU A 367 12.25 -2.79 -28.16
CA GLU A 367 13.63 -2.88 -28.66
C GLU A 367 14.46 -3.95 -27.91
N LEU A 368 14.17 -4.17 -26.63
CA LEU A 368 14.82 -5.20 -25.81
C LEU A 368 14.29 -6.62 -26.05
N LEU A 369 13.29 -6.80 -26.92
CA LEU A 369 12.57 -8.07 -27.12
C LEU A 369 12.51 -8.50 -28.59
N PRO A 370 13.65 -8.56 -29.32
CA PRO A 370 13.66 -8.86 -30.75
C PRO A 370 13.11 -10.24 -31.11
N GLU A 371 13.12 -11.21 -30.17
CA GLU A 371 12.57 -12.55 -30.40
C GLU A 371 11.03 -12.58 -30.39
N TRP A 372 10.37 -11.56 -29.83
CA TRP A 372 8.91 -11.40 -29.90
C TRP A 372 8.51 -10.31 -30.90
N PHE A 373 9.32 -9.26 -31.05
CA PHE A 373 8.98 -8.06 -31.82
C PHE A 373 10.00 -7.80 -32.94
N GLY A 374 10.41 -8.86 -33.64
CA GLY A 374 11.44 -8.80 -34.68
C GLY A 374 11.01 -8.20 -36.02
N ILE A 375 9.74 -7.82 -36.17
CA ILE A 375 9.22 -7.18 -37.39
C ILE A 375 9.14 -5.66 -37.14
N PRO A 376 10.01 -4.84 -37.76
CA PRO A 376 10.08 -3.40 -37.51
C PRO A 376 8.75 -2.69 -37.74
N GLU A 377 8.06 -2.99 -38.83
CA GLU A 377 6.80 -2.34 -39.19
C GLU A 377 5.69 -2.64 -38.17
N SER A 378 5.65 -3.86 -37.62
CA SER A 378 4.72 -4.21 -36.54
C SER A 378 5.07 -3.52 -35.22
N THR A 379 6.36 -3.39 -34.92
CA THR A 379 6.84 -2.68 -33.73
C THR A 379 6.51 -1.19 -33.80
N GLU A 380 6.73 -0.54 -34.94
CA GLU A 380 6.35 0.85 -35.17
C GLU A 380 4.85 1.07 -35.03
N ALA A 381 4.02 0.14 -35.53
CA ALA A 381 2.58 0.18 -35.34
C ALA A 381 2.20 0.13 -33.85
N TYR A 382 2.77 -0.79 -33.06
CA TYR A 382 2.56 -0.82 -31.61
C TYR A 382 2.96 0.50 -30.94
N VAL A 383 4.10 1.08 -31.31
CA VAL A 383 4.61 2.33 -30.73
C VAL A 383 3.67 3.51 -30.99
N GLU A 384 3.03 3.57 -32.16
CA GLU A 384 2.06 4.62 -32.49
C GLU A 384 0.69 4.37 -31.84
N GLU A 385 0.19 3.13 -31.89
CA GLU A 385 -1.14 2.77 -31.38
C GLU A 385 -1.27 3.00 -29.86
N VAL A 386 -0.21 2.77 -29.08
CA VAL A 386 -0.26 2.93 -27.62
C VAL A 386 -0.52 4.37 -27.16
N LYS A 387 -0.30 5.39 -28.03
CA LYS A 387 -0.59 6.80 -27.70
C LYS A 387 -2.03 7.00 -27.25
N ALA A 388 -2.96 6.31 -27.91
CA ALA A 388 -4.40 6.38 -27.64
C ALA A 388 -4.88 5.40 -26.54
N MET A 389 -4.00 4.56 -25.99
CA MET A 389 -4.36 3.49 -25.06
C MET A 389 -4.12 3.87 -23.60
N VAL A 390 -4.62 3.04 -22.68
CA VAL A 390 -4.22 3.09 -21.26
C VAL A 390 -2.91 2.35 -21.11
N VAL A 391 -1.86 3.02 -20.63
CA VAL A 391 -0.55 2.39 -20.45
C VAL A 391 -0.13 2.45 -19.00
N TYR A 392 0.26 1.29 -18.47
CA TYR A 392 0.94 1.17 -17.20
C TYR A 392 2.39 0.74 -17.41
N ALA A 393 3.29 1.31 -16.64
CA ALA A 393 4.71 0.98 -16.68
C ALA A 393 5.24 0.66 -15.28
N VAL A 394 6.24 -0.21 -15.24
CA VAL A 394 6.96 -0.66 -14.05
C VAL A 394 8.37 -0.12 -14.12
N TYR A 395 8.85 0.42 -13.00
CA TYR A 395 10.15 1.07 -12.88
C TYR A 395 10.96 0.43 -11.77
N ASP A 396 12.23 0.15 -12.06
CA ASP A 396 13.27 -0.07 -11.06
C ASP A 396 14.00 1.26 -10.85
N GLN A 397 13.76 1.90 -9.71
CA GLN A 397 14.14 3.30 -9.47
C GLN A 397 13.61 4.22 -10.60
N ALA A 398 14.50 4.78 -11.44
CA ALA A 398 14.15 5.61 -12.59
C ALA A 398 14.12 4.84 -13.92
N LYS A 399 14.59 3.59 -13.97
CA LYS A 399 14.64 2.78 -15.19
C LYS A 399 13.30 2.10 -15.43
N VAL A 400 12.74 2.24 -16.63
CA VAL A 400 11.56 1.46 -17.02
C VAL A 400 11.98 0.02 -17.33
N ILE A 401 11.30 -0.95 -16.73
CA ILE A 401 11.66 -2.39 -16.80
C ILE A 401 10.52 -3.25 -17.37
N GLY A 402 9.34 -2.66 -17.60
CA GLY A 402 8.24 -3.32 -18.27
C GLY A 402 7.01 -2.42 -18.39
N PHE A 403 6.10 -2.77 -19.28
CA PHE A 403 4.86 -2.03 -19.50
C PHE A 403 3.74 -2.94 -20.02
N THR A 404 2.50 -2.47 -19.89
CA THR A 404 1.31 -3.07 -20.51
C THR A 404 0.43 -1.97 -21.07
N ALA A 405 -0.06 -2.16 -22.29
CA ALA A 405 -1.00 -1.27 -22.96
C ALA A 405 -2.37 -1.94 -23.09
N LEU A 406 -3.41 -1.24 -22.66
CA LEU A 406 -4.77 -1.75 -22.58
C LEU A 406 -5.66 -0.99 -23.56
N ASN A 407 -6.35 -1.76 -24.42
CA ASN A 407 -7.24 -1.23 -25.45
C ASN A 407 -8.68 -1.67 -25.19
N TYR A 408 -9.62 -0.73 -25.29
CA TYR A 408 -11.03 -0.99 -25.07
C TYR A 408 -11.68 -1.57 -26.32
N HIS A 409 -12.48 -2.62 -26.15
CA HIS A 409 -13.29 -3.20 -27.22
C HIS A 409 -14.79 -3.04 -26.94
N ALA A 410 -15.57 -3.05 -28.02
CA ALA A 410 -17.03 -3.06 -27.93
C ALA A 410 -17.50 -4.32 -27.16
N GLY A 411 -18.54 -4.18 -26.33
CA GLY A 411 -19.11 -5.31 -25.58
C GLY A 411 -18.51 -5.55 -24.18
N GLY A 412 -17.71 -4.62 -23.65
CA GLY A 412 -17.23 -4.69 -22.27
C GLY A 412 -16.00 -5.58 -22.06
N ALA A 413 -15.17 -5.70 -23.10
CA ALA A 413 -13.88 -6.39 -23.03
C ALA A 413 -12.72 -5.38 -23.06
N LEU A 414 -11.64 -5.71 -22.34
CA LEU A 414 -10.40 -4.94 -22.32
C LEU A 414 -9.26 -5.84 -22.81
N GLU A 415 -8.63 -5.45 -23.90
CA GLU A 415 -7.51 -6.17 -24.50
C GLU A 415 -6.19 -5.71 -23.88
N ILE A 416 -5.34 -6.66 -23.52
CA ILE A 416 -3.91 -6.41 -23.35
C ILE A 416 -3.32 -6.40 -24.74
N HIS A 417 -3.22 -5.20 -25.32
CA HIS A 417 -2.87 -5.01 -26.72
C HIS A 417 -1.39 -5.33 -26.97
N VAL A 418 -0.52 -4.87 -26.06
CA VAL A 418 0.88 -5.24 -26.02
C VAL A 418 1.39 -5.21 -24.59
N GLN A 419 2.24 -6.18 -24.23
CA GLN A 419 2.92 -6.24 -22.94
C GLN A 419 4.37 -6.67 -23.14
N GLY A 420 5.30 -5.92 -22.55
CA GLY A 420 6.73 -6.20 -22.63
C GLY A 420 7.41 -6.03 -21.29
N ILE A 421 8.46 -6.81 -21.05
CA ILE A 421 9.30 -6.76 -19.84
C ILE A 421 10.74 -6.92 -20.30
N ASP A 422 11.65 -6.10 -19.77
CA ASP A 422 13.10 -6.24 -19.98
C ASP A 422 13.52 -7.69 -19.66
N PRO A 423 14.19 -8.42 -20.58
CA PRO A 423 14.63 -9.80 -20.38
C PRO A 423 15.42 -10.04 -19.09
N LEU A 424 16.21 -9.06 -18.65
CA LEU A 424 16.99 -9.16 -17.41
C LEU A 424 16.09 -9.26 -16.17
N TYR A 425 14.85 -8.80 -16.27
CA TYR A 425 13.86 -8.80 -15.22
C TYR A 425 12.75 -9.83 -15.43
N HIS A 426 12.89 -10.74 -16.41
CA HIS A 426 12.00 -11.88 -16.52
C HIS A 426 12.07 -12.74 -15.26
N ARG A 427 10.96 -13.40 -14.91
CA ARG A 427 10.84 -14.23 -13.70
C ARG A 427 11.00 -13.48 -12.36
N HIS A 428 11.01 -12.14 -12.36
CA HIS A 428 10.96 -11.31 -11.15
C HIS A 428 9.54 -10.83 -10.79
N GLY A 429 8.51 -11.56 -11.24
CA GLY A 429 7.09 -11.27 -10.95
C GLY A 429 6.48 -10.02 -11.61
N ILE A 430 7.25 -9.24 -12.37
CA ILE A 430 6.76 -8.02 -13.08
C ILE A 430 5.56 -8.32 -13.98
N GLY A 431 5.56 -9.45 -14.70
CA GLY A 431 4.42 -9.82 -15.55
C GLY A 431 3.12 -10.03 -14.77
N ARG A 432 3.21 -10.66 -13.59
CA ARG A 432 2.05 -10.78 -12.68
C ARG A 432 1.62 -9.43 -12.13
N LYS A 433 2.57 -8.53 -11.84
CA LYS A 433 2.29 -7.17 -11.39
C LYS A 433 1.56 -6.34 -12.46
N LEU A 434 2.02 -6.37 -13.70
CA LEU A 434 1.36 -5.75 -14.85
C LEU A 434 -0.04 -6.32 -15.07
N MET A 435 -0.19 -7.65 -14.94
CA MET A 435 -1.52 -8.25 -14.99
C MET A 435 -2.44 -7.77 -13.88
N ARG A 436 -1.93 -7.66 -12.65
CA ARG A 436 -2.73 -7.15 -11.53
C ARG A 436 -3.21 -5.71 -11.76
N LEU A 437 -2.38 -4.87 -12.39
CA LEU A 437 -2.78 -3.52 -12.79
C LEU A 437 -3.91 -3.54 -13.83
N ALA A 438 -3.82 -4.41 -14.84
CA ALA A 438 -4.87 -4.57 -15.83
C ALA A 438 -6.19 -5.07 -15.22
N GLU A 439 -6.14 -6.01 -14.29
CA GLU A 439 -7.32 -6.48 -13.55
C GLU A 439 -7.97 -5.39 -12.69
N ILE A 440 -7.16 -4.61 -11.97
CA ILE A 440 -7.64 -3.49 -11.16
C ILE A 440 -8.29 -2.43 -12.07
N HIS A 441 -7.66 -2.13 -13.20
CA HIS A 441 -8.21 -1.19 -14.18
C HIS A 441 -9.55 -1.69 -14.74
N ALA A 442 -9.64 -2.96 -15.11
CA ALA A 442 -10.87 -3.58 -15.59
C ALA A 442 -11.99 -3.50 -14.54
N ALA A 443 -11.71 -3.90 -13.30
CA ALA A 443 -12.68 -3.85 -12.20
C ALA A 443 -13.18 -2.43 -11.92
N GLN A 444 -12.28 -1.43 -11.92
CA GLN A 444 -12.63 -0.02 -11.71
C GLN A 444 -13.54 0.53 -12.81
N ASN A 445 -13.42 0.01 -14.03
CA ASN A 445 -14.20 0.43 -15.19
C ASN A 445 -15.35 -0.53 -15.54
N ARG A 446 -15.69 -1.47 -14.63
CA ARG A 446 -16.78 -2.44 -14.80
C ARG A 446 -16.64 -3.31 -16.06
N ILE A 447 -15.41 -3.67 -16.39
CA ILE A 447 -15.08 -4.58 -17.49
C ILE A 447 -15.08 -6.01 -16.94
N GLU A 448 -15.82 -6.90 -17.61
CA GLU A 448 -16.04 -8.29 -17.16
C GLU A 448 -15.02 -9.27 -17.75
N VAL A 449 -14.36 -8.89 -18.85
CA VAL A 449 -13.48 -9.78 -19.62
C VAL A 449 -12.18 -9.07 -19.99
N LEU A 450 -11.06 -9.69 -19.65
CA LEU A 450 -9.75 -9.39 -20.24
C LEU A 450 -9.51 -10.31 -21.44
N MET A 451 -8.89 -9.79 -22.49
CA MET A 451 -8.46 -10.58 -23.64
C MET A 451 -7.01 -10.30 -24.01
N VAL A 452 -6.35 -11.25 -24.66
CA VAL A 452 -5.02 -11.09 -25.25
C VAL A 452 -4.95 -11.88 -26.55
N LYS A 453 -4.19 -11.36 -27.52
CA LYS A 453 -3.81 -12.06 -28.74
C LYS A 453 -2.37 -12.56 -28.62
N THR A 454 -2.12 -13.80 -29.02
CA THR A 454 -0.77 -14.39 -29.03
C THR A 454 -0.65 -15.40 -30.16
N LEU A 455 0.57 -15.81 -30.52
CA LEU A 455 0.76 -16.81 -31.58
C LEU A 455 0.25 -18.19 -31.13
N ALA A 456 -0.47 -18.88 -31.99
CA ALA A 456 -1.06 -20.18 -31.69
C ALA A 456 -0.02 -21.30 -31.53
N ALA A 457 -0.41 -22.38 -30.85
CA ALA A 457 0.48 -23.53 -30.59
C ALA A 457 0.88 -24.31 -31.84
N SER A 458 0.18 -24.12 -32.96
CA SER A 458 0.57 -24.68 -34.26
C SER A 458 1.86 -24.06 -34.82
N HIS A 459 2.26 -22.88 -34.35
CA HIS A 459 3.54 -22.28 -34.73
C HIS A 459 4.65 -22.76 -33.76
N PRO A 460 5.82 -23.22 -34.27
CA PRO A 460 6.86 -23.85 -33.45
C PRO A 460 7.72 -22.86 -32.62
N ASP A 461 7.26 -21.62 -32.45
CA ASP A 461 8.06 -20.58 -31.79
C ASP A 461 8.15 -20.80 -30.27
N PRO A 462 9.36 -20.98 -29.70
CA PRO A 462 9.53 -21.26 -28.28
C PRO A 462 9.29 -20.06 -27.36
N HIS A 463 9.40 -18.83 -27.87
CA HIS A 463 9.15 -17.60 -27.13
C HIS A 463 7.65 -17.39 -26.93
N TYR A 464 6.85 -17.56 -27.98
CA TYR A 464 5.39 -17.52 -27.88
C TYR A 464 4.81 -18.72 -27.13
N ALA A 465 5.50 -19.88 -27.11
CA ALA A 465 5.14 -20.97 -26.21
C ALA A 465 5.23 -20.56 -24.74
N LYS A 466 6.29 -19.85 -24.33
CA LYS A 466 6.41 -19.27 -22.98
C LYS A 466 5.34 -18.22 -22.71
N THR A 467 5.00 -17.39 -23.70
CA THR A 467 3.93 -16.39 -23.59
C THR A 467 2.58 -17.06 -23.29
N ARG A 468 2.22 -18.13 -23.99
CA ARG A 468 0.99 -18.90 -23.72
C ARG A 468 0.96 -19.47 -22.32
N LEU A 469 2.05 -20.14 -21.90
CA LEU A 469 2.19 -20.69 -20.54
C LEU A 469 2.05 -19.63 -19.45
N PHE A 470 2.59 -18.42 -19.67
CA PHE A 470 2.42 -17.30 -18.75
C PHE A 470 0.94 -16.89 -18.63
N TYR A 471 0.25 -16.70 -19.76
CA TYR A 471 -1.16 -16.30 -19.74
C TYR A 471 -2.06 -17.38 -19.13
N GLU A 472 -1.82 -18.66 -19.42
CA GLU A 472 -2.48 -19.79 -18.77
C GLU A 472 -2.27 -19.77 -17.24
N ALA A 473 -1.03 -19.57 -16.79
CA ALA A 473 -0.69 -19.53 -15.36
C ALA A 473 -1.35 -18.37 -14.61
N VAL A 474 -1.67 -17.27 -15.29
CA VAL A 474 -2.42 -16.14 -14.70
C VAL A 474 -3.92 -16.20 -15.00
N GLY A 475 -4.42 -17.34 -15.51
CA GLY A 475 -5.85 -17.66 -15.59
C GLY A 475 -6.52 -17.33 -16.93
N PHE A 476 -5.78 -17.03 -17.99
CA PHE A 476 -6.34 -16.94 -19.34
C PHE A 476 -6.55 -18.32 -19.95
N HIS A 477 -7.59 -18.43 -20.76
CA HIS A 477 -7.94 -19.66 -21.46
C HIS A 477 -8.09 -19.34 -22.96
N GLY A 478 -7.47 -20.14 -23.82
CA GLY A 478 -7.61 -20.00 -25.27
C GLY A 478 -9.03 -20.33 -25.72
N ILE A 479 -9.61 -19.48 -26.57
CA ILE A 479 -11.00 -19.64 -27.05
C ILE A 479 -11.09 -19.88 -28.56
N GLU A 480 -10.22 -19.27 -29.35
CA GLU A 480 -10.30 -19.35 -30.81
C GLU A 480 -8.94 -19.07 -31.46
N VAL A 481 -8.63 -19.79 -32.53
CA VAL A 481 -7.48 -19.50 -33.41
C VAL A 481 -8.01 -18.90 -34.71
N LEU A 482 -7.50 -17.73 -35.08
CA LEU A 482 -7.81 -16.97 -36.28
C LEU A 482 -6.59 -17.00 -37.22
N PRO A 483 -6.51 -17.95 -38.17
CA PRO A 483 -5.29 -18.20 -38.94
C PRO A 483 -4.89 -17.07 -39.89
N GLN A 484 -5.84 -16.21 -40.28
CA GLN A 484 -5.64 -15.17 -41.29
C GLN A 484 -5.43 -13.77 -40.68
N LEU A 485 -5.65 -13.59 -39.37
CA LEU A 485 -5.66 -12.26 -38.74
C LEU A 485 -4.28 -11.56 -38.82
N TRP A 486 -3.19 -12.31 -38.65
CA TRP A 486 -1.81 -11.81 -38.77
C TRP A 486 -1.07 -12.39 -40.00
N GLY A 487 -1.85 -12.88 -40.98
CA GLY A 487 -1.36 -13.65 -42.12
C GLY A 487 -1.20 -15.15 -41.84
N GLU A 488 -1.28 -15.98 -42.89
CA GLU A 488 -1.32 -17.46 -42.76
C GLU A 488 -0.09 -18.05 -42.06
N ALA A 489 1.06 -17.36 -42.11
CA ALA A 489 2.28 -17.76 -41.43
C ALA A 489 2.20 -17.56 -39.89
N ASN A 490 1.32 -16.68 -39.41
CA ASN A 490 1.24 -16.28 -38.00
C ASN A 490 -0.18 -16.52 -37.43
N PRO A 491 -0.57 -17.78 -37.18
CA PRO A 491 -1.92 -18.08 -36.69
C PRO A 491 -2.15 -17.44 -35.32
N CYS A 492 -3.14 -16.54 -35.22
CA CYS A 492 -3.43 -15.78 -34.00
C CYS A 492 -4.36 -16.55 -33.07
N LEU A 493 -3.92 -16.83 -31.84
CA LEU A 493 -4.76 -17.35 -30.75
C LEU A 493 -5.33 -16.19 -29.92
N ILE A 494 -6.65 -16.20 -29.73
CA ILE A 494 -7.34 -15.36 -28.76
C ILE A 494 -7.46 -16.11 -27.43
N MET A 495 -7.00 -15.48 -26.35
CA MET A 495 -7.20 -15.98 -25.00
C MET A 495 -7.98 -14.97 -24.16
N VAL A 496 -8.85 -15.44 -23.27
CA VAL A 496 -9.67 -14.59 -22.41
C VAL A 496 -9.57 -15.00 -20.95
N LYS A 497 -9.80 -14.02 -20.06
CA LYS A 497 -9.90 -14.20 -18.62
C LYS A 497 -11.11 -13.42 -18.11
N LYS A 498 -11.98 -14.09 -17.35
CA LYS A 498 -13.08 -13.43 -16.64
C LYS A 498 -12.56 -12.64 -15.44
N ILE A 499 -13.09 -11.44 -15.26
CA ILE A 499 -12.85 -10.59 -14.09
C ILE A 499 -14.04 -10.73 -13.16
N ASN A 500 -13.76 -11.00 -11.87
CA ASN A 500 -14.76 -11.23 -10.83
C ASN A 500 -14.99 -9.99 -9.99
#